data_AF-A0A2N7XT07-F1
#
_entry.id   AF-A0A2N7XT07-F1
#
_cell.length_a   1.000
_cell.length_b   1.000
_cell.length_c   1.000
_cell.angle_alpha   90.00
_cell.angle_beta   90.00
_cell.angle_gamma   90.00
#
_symmetry.space_group_name_H-M   'P 1'
#
loop_
_entity.id
_entity.type
_entity.pdbx_description
1 polymer ?
#
loop_
_entity_poly.entity_id
_entity_poly.type
_entity_poly.pdbx_seq_one_letter_code
_entity_poly.pdbx_strand_id
1 'polypeptide(L)'
;FLRQFSEARGVTRVEGKIGQVHQHPETGFIEALELADGRRIEGDLFIDCTGFRGLLIEQTLQAGYEDWSHWLPTNRALAVQTKA
;
A
#
# COMPACT_ATOMS: atom_id res chain seq x y z
N PHE A 1 9.33 1.11 -17.27
CA PHE A 1 9.90 2.45 -17.47
C PHE A 1 10.11 3.20 -16.15
N LEU A 2 9.06 3.69 -15.48
CA LEU A 2 9.20 4.58 -14.30
C LEU A 2 10.03 4.00 -13.15
N ARG A 3 9.98 2.67 -12.92
CA ARG A 3 10.86 2.00 -11.95
C ARG A 3 12.34 2.32 -12.18
N GLN A 4 12.85 2.05 -13.39
CA GLN A 4 14.25 2.27 -13.75
C GLN A 4 14.62 3.76 -13.67
N PHE A 5 13.69 4.64 -14.08
CA PHE A 5 13.88 6.08 -14.00
C PHE A 5 14.08 6.55 -12.54
N SER A 6 13.32 6.00 -11.60
CA SER A 6 13.37 6.34 -10.18
C SER A 6 14.57 5.72 -9.46
N GLU A 7 14.89 4.45 -9.74
CA GLU A 7 16.08 3.78 -9.18
C GLU A 7 17.36 4.54 -9.56
N ALA A 8 17.47 5.03 -10.80
CA ALA A 8 18.58 5.87 -11.26
C ALA A 8 18.69 7.22 -10.54
N ARG A 9 17.66 7.65 -9.79
CA ARG A 9 17.60 8.89 -9.01
C ARG A 9 17.71 8.65 -7.51
N GLY A 10 18.12 7.45 -7.10
CA GLY A 10 18.38 7.12 -5.70
C GLY A 10 17.21 6.50 -4.95
N VAL A 11 16.12 6.12 -5.63
CA VAL A 11 15.09 5.28 -4.99
C VAL A 11 15.63 3.88 -4.77
N THR A 12 15.66 3.44 -3.52
CA THR A 12 16.01 2.06 -3.17
C THR A 12 14.82 1.14 -3.37
N ARG A 13 14.98 0.11 -4.18
CA ARG A 13 13.98 -0.95 -4.33
C ARG A 13 14.23 -2.04 -3.29
N VAL A 14 13.19 -2.33 -2.52
CA VAL A 14 13.15 -3.48 -1.61
C VAL A 14 12.01 -4.38 -2.06
N GLU A 15 12.33 -5.61 -2.49
CA GLU A 15 11.31 -6.62 -2.76
C GLU A 15 11.04 -7.44 -1.49
N GLY A 16 9.76 -7.57 -1.16
CA GLY A 16 9.30 -8.38 -0.05
C GLY A 16 7.80 -8.21 0.16
N LYS A 17 7.20 -9.16 0.86
CA LYS A 17 5.81 -9.06 1.30
C LYS A 17 5.80 -8.41 2.68
N ILE A 18 4.96 -7.39 2.89
CA ILE A 18 4.73 -6.85 4.24
C ILE A 18 4.01 -7.91 5.06
N GLY A 19 4.63 -8.32 6.16
CA GLY A 19 4.09 -9.25 7.15
C GLY A 19 3.34 -8.52 8.27
N GLN A 20 3.91 -7.43 8.79
CA GLN A 20 3.34 -6.64 9.87
C GLN A 20 3.59 -5.14 9.67
N VAL A 21 2.65 -4.32 10.16
CA VAL A 21 2.77 -2.87 10.24
C VAL A 21 2.85 -2.50 11.73
N HIS A 22 3.83 -1.69 12.09
CA HIS A 22 4.08 -1.27 13.48
C HIS A 22 3.59 0.17 13.66
N GLN A 23 2.68 0.37 14.62
CA GLN A 23 2.16 1.69 14.99
C GLN A 23 2.69 2.12 16.35
N HIS A 24 3.03 3.40 16.47
CA HIS A 24 3.34 4.02 17.74
C HIS A 24 2.10 3.93 18.65
N PRO A 25 2.23 3.38 19.88
CA PRO A 25 1.08 3.08 20.74
C PRO A 25 0.29 4.33 21.18
N GLU A 26 0.95 5.47 21.33
CA GLU A 26 0.31 6.71 21.77
C GLU A 26 -0.23 7.58 20.62
N THR A 27 0.54 7.80 19.55
CA THR A 27 0.15 8.70 18.44
C THR A 27 -0.65 7.99 17.34
N GLY A 28 -0.53 6.66 17.24
CA GLY A 28 -1.12 5.86 16.16
C GLY A 28 -0.37 5.95 14.82
N PHE A 29 0.74 6.70 14.73
CA PHE A 29 1.53 6.80 13.51
C PHE A 29 2.21 5.48 13.18
N ILE A 30 2.35 5.19 11.89
CA ILE A 30 3.16 4.06 11.44
C ILE A 30 4.62 4.44 11.63
N GLU A 31 5.39 3.56 12.28
CA GLU A 31 6.82 3.74 12.52
C GLU A 31 7.67 2.83 11.64
N ALA A 32 7.14 1.64 11.32
CA ALA A 32 7.87 0.65 10.54
C ALA A 32 6.96 -0.36 9.83
N LEU A 33 7.51 -0.93 8.75
CA LEU A 33 6.99 -2.13 8.09
C LEU A 33 7.95 -3.28 8.37
N GLU A 34 7.42 -4.41 8.80
CA GLU A 34 8.16 -5.66 8.89
C GLU A 34 7.80 -6.55 7.71
N LEU A 35 8.81 -6.91 6.93
CA LEU A 35 8.67 -7.83 5.81
C LEU A 35 8.59 -9.27 6.32
N ALA A 36 7.97 -10.15 5.55
CA ALA A 36 7.77 -11.55 5.92
C ALA A 36 9.07 -12.34 6.12
N ASP A 37 10.21 -11.80 5.69
CA ASP A 37 11.55 -12.35 5.93
C ASP A 37 12.27 -11.71 7.12
N GLY A 38 11.54 -10.95 7.95
CA GLY A 38 12.03 -10.35 9.19
C GLY A 38 12.76 -9.01 9.01
N ARG A 39 12.94 -8.52 7.78
CA ARG A 39 13.53 -7.19 7.56
C ARG A 39 12.57 -6.10 8.02
N ARG A 40 13.07 -5.16 8.82
CA ARG A 40 12.34 -3.97 9.27
C ARG A 40 12.71 -2.75 8.43
N ILE A 41 11.70 -2.03 7.95
CA ILE A 41 11.82 -0.80 7.17
C ILE A 41 11.17 0.32 7.95
N GLU A 42 11.98 1.25 8.44
CA GLU A 42 11.53 2.45 9.17
C GLU A 42 11.39 3.64 8.22
N GLY A 43 10.59 4.62 8.61
CA GLY A 43 10.42 5.85 7.84
C GLY A 43 9.53 6.85 8.54
N ASP A 44 9.62 8.12 8.12
CA ASP A 44 8.82 9.20 8.68
C ASP A 44 7.45 9.36 7.99
N LEU A 45 7.36 8.89 6.73
CA LEU A 45 6.15 8.96 5.91
C LEU A 45 5.98 7.67 5.11
N PHE A 46 4.77 7.12 5.17
CA PHE A 46 4.39 5.93 4.43
C PHE A 46 3.30 6.26 3.40
N ILE A 47 3.53 5.86 2.15
CA ILE A 47 2.57 6.05 1.05
C ILE A 47 1.94 4.69 0.72
N ASP A 48 0.63 4.56 0.91
CA ASP A 48 -0.08 3.31 0.63
C ASP A 48 -0.38 3.16 -0.86
N CYS A 49 0.37 2.28 -1.52
CA CYS A 49 0.13 1.88 -2.91
C CYS A 49 -0.29 0.40 -3.02
N THR A 50 -0.93 -0.15 -1.98
CA THR A 50 -1.33 -1.58 -1.93
C THR A 50 -2.62 -1.91 -2.68
N GLY A 51 -3.18 -0.93 -3.39
CA GLY A 51 -4.41 -1.07 -4.18
C GLY A 51 -5.64 -1.22 -3.28
N PHE A 52 -6.66 -1.95 -3.76
CA PHE A 52 -7.92 -2.15 -3.03
C PHE A 52 -7.77 -2.76 -1.63
N ARG A 53 -6.62 -3.33 -1.30
CA ARG A 53 -6.35 -3.85 0.04
C ARG A 53 -6.31 -2.75 1.09
N GLY A 54 -5.84 -1.54 0.74
CA GLY A 54 -5.69 -0.43 1.68
C GLY A 54 -4.95 -0.82 2.96
N LEU A 55 -3.81 -1.52 2.83
CA LEU A 55 -3.12 -2.15 3.96
C LEU A 55 -2.75 -1.17 5.08
N LEU A 56 -2.27 0.02 4.73
CA LEU A 56 -1.84 1.01 5.70
C LEU A 56 -3.02 1.91 6.07
N ILE A 57 -3.68 2.51 5.07
CA ILE A 57 -4.68 3.55 5.32
C ILE A 57 -5.98 3.00 5.92
N GLU A 58 -6.44 1.84 5.44
CA GLU A 58 -7.70 1.25 5.89
C GLU A 58 -7.46 0.19 6.95
N GLN A 59 -6.65 -0.83 6.68
CA GLN A 59 -6.49 -1.96 7.60
C GLN A 59 -5.71 -1.59 8.87
N THR A 60 -4.74 -0.68 8.75
CA THR A 60 -3.91 -0.29 9.91
C THR A 60 -4.45 0.98 10.57
N LEU A 61 -4.65 2.05 9.79
CA LEU A 61 -5.05 3.37 10.31
C LEU A 61 -6.56 3.55 10.46
N GLN A 62 -7.39 2.62 9.94
CA GLN A 62 -8.85 2.65 10.10
C GLN A 62 -9.49 3.96 9.63
N ALA A 63 -8.98 4.53 8.52
CA ALA A 63 -9.48 5.80 7.99
C ALA A 63 -10.94 5.73 7.52
N GLY A 64 -11.41 4.52 7.19
CA GLY A 64 -12.77 4.24 6.76
C GLY A 64 -12.90 4.29 5.24
N TYR A 65 -13.83 3.48 4.74
CA TYR A 65 -14.24 3.46 3.34
C TYR A 65 -15.70 3.92 3.20
N GLU A 66 -15.94 4.90 2.34
CA GLU A 66 -17.28 5.34 2.01
C GLU A 66 -17.85 4.52 0.85
N ASP A 67 -18.91 3.75 1.11
CA ASP A 67 -19.57 2.94 0.08
C ASP A 67 -20.53 3.78 -0.76
N TRP A 68 -20.21 3.91 -2.05
CA TRP A 68 -21.01 4.66 -3.02
C TRP A 68 -21.98 3.77 -3.80
N SER A 69 -22.15 2.49 -3.42
CA SER A 69 -23.02 1.53 -4.12
C SER A 69 -24.49 1.98 -4.22
N HIS A 70 -24.94 2.86 -3.34
CA HIS A 70 -26.28 3.47 -3.43
C HIS A 70 -26.46 4.32 -4.71
N TRP A 71 -25.40 5.00 -5.16
CA TRP A 71 -25.43 5.87 -6.35
C TRP A 71 -24.80 5.22 -7.57
N LEU A 72 -23.77 4.38 -7.38
CA LEU A 72 -22.95 3.78 -8.43
C LEU A 72 -22.97 2.25 -8.31
N PRO A 73 -23.90 1.55 -8.99
CA PRO A 73 -24.13 0.12 -8.76
C PRO A 73 -23.08 -0.81 -9.40
N THR A 74 -22.19 -0.30 -10.24
CA THR A 74 -21.19 -1.14 -10.95
C THR A 74 -19.99 -1.42 -10.05
N ASN A 75 -19.83 -2.67 -9.60
CA ASN A 75 -18.78 -3.06 -8.64
C ASN A 75 -17.86 -4.21 -9.10
N ARG A 76 -17.95 -4.62 -10.37
CA ARG A 76 -17.06 -5.62 -10.99
C ARG A 76 -16.74 -5.24 -12.42
N ALA A 77 -15.58 -5.70 -12.89
CA ALA A 77 -15.12 -5.51 -14.26
C ALA A 77 -14.51 -6.82 -14.80
N LEU A 78 -14.69 -7.06 -16.10
CA LEU A 78 -13.96 -8.09 -16.84
C LEU A 78 -12.91 -7.39 -17.70
N ALA A 79 -11.64 -7.59 -17.38
CA ALA A 79 -10.54 -7.08 -18.18
C ALA A 79 -10.03 -8.19 -19.11
N VAL A 80 -9.95 -7.90 -20.41
CA VAL A 80 -9.36 -8.80 -21.42
C VAL A 80 -8.35 -8.01 -22.24
N GLN A 81 -7.14 -8.55 -22.37
CA GLN A 81 -6.17 -8.05 -23.31
C GLN A 81 -6.51 -8.58 -24.71
N THR A 82 -6.56 -7.68 -25.69
CA THR A 82 -6.69 -8.05 -27.11
C THR A 82 -5.36 -7.81 -27.83
N LYS A 83 -5.33 -7.83 -29.17
CA LYS A 83 -4.10 -7.55 -29.91
C LYS A 83 -3.50 -6.22 -29.46
N ALA A 84 -2.20 -6.25 -29.20
CA ALA A 84 -1.41 -5.07 -28.86
C ALA A 84 -1.31 -4.11 -30.04
#